data_AF-A0A6G2DP76-F1
#
_entry.id   AF-A0A6G2DP76-F1
#
_cell.length_a   1.000
_cell.length_b   1.000
_cell.length_c   1.000
_cell.angle_alpha   90.00
_cell.angle_beta   90.00
_cell.angle_gamma   90.00
#
_symmetry.space_group_name_H-M   'P 1'
#
loop_
_entity.id
_entity.type
_entity.pdbx_description
1 polymer ?
#
loop_
_entity_poly.entity_id
_entity_poly.type
_entity_poly.pdbx_seq_one_letter_code
_entity_poly.pdbx_strand_id
1 'polypeptide(L)'
;DSTSRWAEALREMSGRLEEMPGDEGYPAYLGSRIAEYYERAGRSQALGLPEREGTITAIGAVSPPGGDISEPVTQNTLRIVKVFWGLDAPLA
;
A
#
# COMPACT_ATOMS: atom_id res chain seq x y z
N ASP A 1 -1.53 8.39 5.57
CA ASP A 1 -1.66 7.63 6.82
C ASP A 1 -3.14 7.29 7.02
N SER A 2 -3.57 6.02 7.07
CA SER A 2 -2.78 4.78 6.87
C SER A 2 -3.26 3.95 5.67
N THR A 3 -2.36 3.18 5.07
CA THR A 3 -2.69 2.27 3.95
C THR A 3 -3.68 1.20 4.38
N SER A 4 -3.62 0.75 5.64
CA SER A 4 -4.59 -0.21 6.20
C SER A 4 -6.00 0.34 6.23
N ARG A 5 -6.20 1.61 6.64
CA ARG A 5 -7.53 2.23 6.63
C ARG A 5 -8.09 2.36 5.21
N TRP A 6 -7.24 2.72 4.25
CA TRP A 6 -7.64 2.75 2.84
C TRP A 6 -8.00 1.35 2.32
N ALA A 7 -7.24 0.31 2.70
CA ALA A 7 -7.55 -1.06 2.31
C ALA A 7 -8.86 -1.57 2.94
N GLU A 8 -9.14 -1.21 4.20
CA GLU A 8 -10.42 -1.51 4.86
C GLU A 8 -11.61 -0.85 4.15
N ALA A 9 -11.47 0.42 3.75
CA ALA A 9 -12.50 1.10 2.96
C ALA A 9 -12.71 0.42 1.60
N LEU A 10 -11.63 -0.04 0.97
CA LEU A 10 -11.71 -0.79 -0.28
C LEU A 10 -12.43 -2.14 -0.08
N ARG A 11 -12.15 -2.83 1.02
CA ARG A 11 -12.84 -4.06 1.43
C ARG A 11 -14.34 -3.83 1.62
N GLU A 12 -14.71 -2.76 2.31
CA GLU A 12 -16.11 -2.41 2.53
C GLU A 12 -16.83 -2.12 1.21
N MET A 13 -16.22 -1.34 0.33
CA MET A 13 -16.79 -1.01 -0.99
C MET A 13 -16.95 -2.26 -1.86
N SER A 14 -15.94 -3.12 -1.92
CA SER A 14 -15.98 -4.39 -2.64
C SER A 14 -17.10 -5.30 -2.13
N GLY A 15 -17.27 -5.38 -0.80
CA GLY A 15 -18.37 -6.13 -0.18
C GLY A 15 -19.75 -5.55 -0.51
N ARG A 16 -19.91 -4.22 -0.53
CA ARG A 16 -21.17 -3.56 -0.93
C ARG A 16 -21.52 -3.77 -2.41
N LEU A 17 -20.51 -4.02 -3.25
CA LEU A 17 -20.67 -4.36 -4.66
C LEU A 17 -20.86 -5.86 -4.91
N GLU A 18 -20.89 -6.67 -3.85
CA GLU A 18 -21.00 -8.13 -3.91
C GLU A 18 -19.90 -8.78 -4.77
N GLU A 19 -18.73 -8.16 -4.81
CA GLU A 19 -17.57 -8.75 -5.47
C GLU A 19 -17.08 -9.98 -4.70
N MET A 20 -16.53 -10.97 -5.41
CA MET A 20 -15.96 -12.15 -4.75
C MET A 20 -14.75 -11.75 -3.90
N PRO A 21 -14.75 -12.05 -2.60
CA PRO A 21 -13.63 -11.70 -1.73
C PRO A 21 -12.43 -12.63 -1.99
N GLY A 22 -11.24 -12.07 -1.79
CA GLY A 22 -9.99 -12.81 -1.64
C GLY A 22 -9.64 -13.01 -0.15
N ASP A 23 -8.34 -13.01 0.14
CA ASP A 23 -7.81 -13.26 1.48
C ASP A 23 -8.38 -12.27 2.52
N GLU A 24 -8.83 -12.80 3.66
CA GLU A 24 -9.43 -12.06 4.80
C GLU A 24 -10.55 -11.07 4.40
N GLY A 25 -11.25 -11.37 3.32
CA GLY A 25 -12.37 -10.57 2.83
C GLY A 25 -11.97 -9.38 1.96
N TYR A 26 -10.67 -9.09 1.77
CA TYR A 26 -10.22 -8.03 0.87
C TYR A 26 -10.49 -8.39 -0.60
N PRO A 27 -10.66 -7.42 -1.51
CA PRO A 27 -10.81 -7.72 -2.92
C PRO A 27 -9.57 -8.41 -3.48
N ALA A 28 -9.77 -9.30 -4.46
CA ALA A 28 -8.69 -10.02 -5.14
C ALA A 28 -7.63 -9.09 -5.79
N TYR A 29 -8.00 -7.85 -6.10
CA TYR A 29 -7.14 -6.83 -6.70
C TYR A 29 -6.42 -5.92 -5.67
N LEU A 30 -6.49 -6.21 -4.37
CA LEU A 30 -5.80 -5.40 -3.33
C LEU A 30 -4.32 -5.17 -3.66
N GLY A 31 -3.60 -6.25 -3.98
CA GLY A 31 -2.18 -6.18 -4.32
C GLY A 31 -1.88 -5.30 -5.52
N SER A 32 -2.69 -5.41 -6.58
CA SER A 32 -2.56 -4.57 -7.77
C SER A 32 -2.80 -3.08 -7.47
N ARG A 33 -3.76 -2.75 -6.61
CA ARG A 33 -4.03 -1.35 -6.23
C ARG A 33 -2.92 -0.76 -5.35
N ILE A 34 -2.34 -1.57 -4.45
CA ILE A 34 -1.16 -1.17 -3.68
C ILE A 34 0.03 -0.92 -4.62
N ALA A 35 0.26 -1.82 -5.58
CA ALA A 35 1.31 -1.67 -6.59
C ALA A 35 1.13 -0.38 -7.42
N GLU A 36 -0.07 -0.18 -7.96
CA GLU A 36 -0.43 1.02 -8.75
C GLU A 36 -0.12 2.33 -8.01
N TYR A 37 -0.29 2.36 -6.68
CA TYR A 37 0.05 3.54 -5.89
C TYR A 37 1.56 3.72 -5.72
N TYR A 38 2.26 2.69 -5.23
CA TYR A 38 3.68 2.82 -4.87
C TYR A 38 4.62 2.91 -6.08
N GLU A 39 4.27 2.28 -7.20
CA GLU A 39 5.07 2.32 -8.43
C GLU A 39 5.08 3.70 -9.11
N ARG A 40 4.20 4.61 -8.70
CA ARG A 40 4.21 6.02 -9.16
C ARG A 40 5.31 6.85 -8.51
N ALA A 41 5.93 6.35 -7.44
CA ALA A 41 7.07 6.99 -6.80
C ALA A 41 8.36 6.60 -7.53
N GLY A 42 9.25 7.58 -7.69
CA GLY A 42 10.51 7.38 -8.39
C GLY A 42 11.17 8.69 -8.78
N ARG A 43 12.42 8.59 -9.21
CA ARG A 43 13.15 9.67 -9.88
C ARG A 43 12.80 9.61 -11.37
N SER A 44 12.40 10.74 -11.94
CA SER A 44 12.04 10.82 -13.36
C SER A 44 12.39 12.19 -13.93
N GLN A 45 12.63 12.23 -15.24
CA GLN A 45 12.60 13.47 -16.00
C GLN A 45 11.15 13.91 -16.19
N ALA A 46 10.89 15.20 -16.00
CA ALA A 46 9.60 15.80 -16.23
C ALA A 46 9.44 16.14 -17.73
N LEU A 47 8.23 15.98 -18.24
CA LEU A 47 7.91 16.36 -19.60
C LEU A 47 7.97 17.88 -19.80
N GLY A 48 8.26 18.30 -21.03
CA GLY A 48 8.27 19.70 -21.46
C GLY A 48 9.67 20.35 -21.44
N LEU A 49 9.69 21.65 -21.75
CA LEU A 49 10.90 22.48 -21.74
C LEU A 49 10.79 23.55 -20.63
N PRO A 50 11.89 23.89 -19.92
CA PRO A 50 13.22 23.28 -20.00
C PRO A 50 13.23 21.86 -19.41
N GLU A 51 14.29 21.09 -19.71
CA GLU A 51 14.53 19.81 -19.06
C GLU A 51 14.60 19.99 -17.55
N ARG A 52 13.82 19.17 -16.84
CA ARG A 52 13.74 19.19 -15.37
C ARG A 52 13.75 17.76 -14.88
N GLU A 53 14.52 17.53 -13.83
CA GLU A 53 14.53 16.26 -13.14
C GLU A 53 13.86 16.42 -11.78
N GLY A 54 13.04 15.45 -11.40
CA GLY A 54 12.34 15.43 -10.13
C GLY A 54 12.35 14.06 -9.50
N THR A 55 11.95 13.99 -8.24
CA THR A 55 11.78 12.73 -7.51
C THR A 55 10.54 12.80 -6.66
N ILE A 56 9.79 11.70 -6.65
CA ILE A 56 8.67 11.47 -5.74
C ILE A 56 9.07 10.30 -4.84
N THR A 57 9.01 10.50 -3.53
CA THR A 57 9.23 9.44 -2.54
C THR A 57 7.90 9.14 -1.85
N ALA A 58 7.44 7.90 -1.93
CA ALA A 58 6.28 7.44 -1.18
C ALA A 58 6.72 6.79 0.12
N ILE A 59 6.16 7.27 1.24
CA ILE A 59 6.29 6.66 2.57
C ILE A 59 4.88 6.41 3.07
N GLY A 60 4.57 5.15 3.36
CA GLY A 60 3.26 4.74 3.85
C GLY A 60 3.37 4.01 5.18
N ALA A 61 2.45 4.31 6.08
CA ALA A 61 2.25 3.57 7.32
C ALA A 61 1.22 2.47 7.11
N VAL A 62 1.55 1.27 7.58
CA VAL A 62 0.66 0.10 7.64
C VAL A 62 0.43 -0.23 9.12
N SER A 63 -0.82 -0.48 9.48
CA SER A 63 -1.28 -0.74 10.85
C SER A 63 -1.88 -2.13 10.92
N PRO A 64 -1.06 -3.20 10.96
CA PRO A 64 -1.56 -4.57 11.04
C PRO A 64 -2.31 -4.80 12.37
N PRO A 65 -3.46 -5.50 12.37
CA PRO A 65 -4.17 -5.85 13.58
C PRO A 65 -3.28 -6.70 14.49
N GLY A 66 -3.08 -6.25 15.74
CA GLY A 66 -2.26 -6.97 16.72
C GLY A 66 -0.78 -7.10 16.37
N GLY A 67 -0.27 -6.35 15.38
CA GLY A 67 1.11 -6.47 14.91
C GLY A 67 1.37 -7.68 13.99
N ASP A 68 0.32 -8.36 13.52
CA ASP A 68 0.46 -9.52 12.64
C ASP A 68 0.89 -9.10 11.23
N ILE A 69 2.17 -9.34 10.89
CA ILE A 69 2.72 -9.02 9.58
C ILE A 69 2.28 -9.99 8.48
N SER A 70 1.60 -11.09 8.81
CA SER A 70 1.14 -12.09 7.83
C SER A 70 -0.16 -11.68 7.13
N GLU A 71 -0.83 -10.65 7.64
CA GLU A 71 -2.10 -10.15 7.09
C GLU A 71 -1.95 -9.58 5.66
N PRO A 72 -3.03 -9.60 4.84
CA PRO A 72 -2.94 -9.30 3.42
C PRO A 72 -2.38 -7.91 3.06
N VAL A 73 -2.72 -6.85 3.79
CA VAL A 73 -2.25 -5.48 3.51
C VAL A 73 -0.74 -5.38 3.72
N THR A 74 -0.22 -5.92 4.81
CA THR A 74 1.21 -5.96 5.10
C THR A 74 1.95 -6.80 4.08
N GLN A 75 1.48 -8.02 3.78
CA GLN A 75 2.12 -8.90 2.79
C GLN A 75 2.15 -8.26 1.39
N ASN A 76 1.05 -7.65 0.95
CA ASN A 76 1.01 -6.97 -0.35
C ASN A 76 1.88 -5.71 -0.37
N THR A 77 1.96 -4.96 0.73
CA THR A 77 2.84 -3.79 0.83
C THR A 77 4.32 -4.20 0.76
N LEU A 78 4.72 -5.21 1.54
CA LEU A 78 6.10 -5.74 1.58
C LEU A 78 6.59 -6.23 0.22
N ARG A 79 5.70 -6.76 -0.63
CA ARG A 79 6.06 -7.21 -1.99
C ARG A 79 6.44 -6.05 -2.92
N ILE A 80 5.94 -4.84 -2.68
CA ILE A 80 6.12 -3.70 -3.60
C ILE A 80 7.18 -2.73 -3.11
N VAL A 81 7.15 -2.39 -1.82
CA VAL A 81 8.06 -1.39 -1.25
C VAL A 81 9.50 -1.89 -1.25
N LYS A 82 10.45 -0.95 -1.40
CA LYS A 82 11.88 -1.28 -1.43
C LYS A 82 12.54 -1.24 -0.05
N VAL A 83 11.92 -0.56 0.90
CA VAL A 83 12.43 -0.37 2.26
C VAL A 83 11.29 -0.64 3.23
N PHE A 84 11.59 -1.38 4.29
CA PHE A 84 10.65 -1.68 5.37
C PHE A 84 11.26 -1.22 6.70
N TRP A 85 10.52 -0.40 7.44
CA TRP A 85 10.84 0.00 8.80
C TRP A 85 9.82 -0.65 9.74
N GLY A 86 10.19 -1.81 10.29
CA GLY A 86 9.39 -2.48 11.32
C GLY A 86 9.48 -1.72 12.63
N LEU A 87 8.33 -1.33 13.19
CA LEU A 87 8.23 -0.77 14.52
C LEU A 87 7.90 -1.89 15.51
N ASP A 88 8.67 -1.96 16.60
CA ASP A 88 8.50 -2.98 17.64
C ASP A 88 7.94 -2.32 18.91
N ALA A 89 6.80 -2.79 19.39
CA ALA A 89 6.11 -2.20 20.54
C ALA A 89 6.95 -2.24 21.83
N PRO A 90 7.67 -3.33 22.16
CA PRO A 90 8.68 -3.36 23.22
C PRO A 90 9.77 -2.28 23.16
N LEU A 91 10.06 -1.71 21.99
CA LEU A 91 11.08 -0.67 21.80
C LEU A 91 10.51 0.76 21.81
N ALA A 92 9.20 0.91 22.03
CA ALA A 92 8.49 2.19 22.05
C ALA A 92 8.48 2.88 23.43
#